data_AF-A0A498MPV1-F1
#
_entry.id   AF-A0A498MPV1-F1
#
_cell.length_a   1.000
_cell.length_b   1.000
_cell.length_c   1.000
_cell.angle_alpha   90.00
_cell.angle_beta   90.00
_cell.angle_gamma   90.00
#
_symmetry.space_group_name_H-M   'P 1'
#
loop_
_entity.id
_entity.type
_entity.pdbx_description
1 polymer ?
#
loop_
_entity_poly.entity_id
_entity_poly.type
_entity_poly.pdbx_seq_one_letter_code
_entity_poly.pdbx_strand_id
1 'polypeptide(L)'
;MSEILIFLFSVSGILLLATWSLTGRKVSGNRLSGGRRLALCWFIVCGFIHGVIEGWFSLYYNIIPEDQSFLSQLWKEYSKGDSRYAIADNFTVSMETVTACLWGPFSIWIVVAFLSNHSYRFVLQLIVSLVPAIIQKSMNKEFLSREPGCL
;
A
#
# COMPACT_ATOMS: atom_id res chain seq x y z
N MET A 1 -7.94 11.68 15.82
CA MET A 1 -8.75 11.27 14.64
C MET A 1 -8.58 12.23 13.46
N SER A 2 -8.88 13.52 13.60
CA SER A 2 -8.72 14.51 12.49
C SER A 2 -7.28 14.63 12.00
N GLU A 3 -6.29 14.59 12.89
CA GLU A 3 -4.86 14.63 12.50
C GLU A 3 -4.47 13.48 11.57
N ILE A 4 -5.03 12.29 11.79
CA ILE A 4 -4.74 11.11 10.98
C ILE A 4 -5.21 11.31 9.54
N LEU A 5 -6.45 11.77 9.39
CA LEU A 5 -7.01 12.10 8.08
C LEU A 5 -6.21 13.22 7.41
N ILE A 6 -5.93 14.32 8.11
CA ILE A 6 -5.22 15.47 7.54
C ILE A 6 -3.86 15.05 6.98
N PHE A 7 -3.10 14.27 7.72
CA PHE A 7 -1.82 13.75 7.25
C PHE A 7 -1.97 12.83 6.04
N LEU A 8 -2.88 11.85 6.09
CA LEU A 8 -3.08 10.93 4.95
C LEU A 8 -3.51 11.66 3.68
N PHE A 9 -4.46 12.60 3.79
CA PHE A 9 -4.91 13.42 2.67
C PHE A 9 -3.81 14.37 2.18
N SER A 10 -3.04 14.98 3.08
CA SER A 10 -1.95 15.87 2.72
C SER A 10 -0.83 15.13 1.99
N VAL A 11 -0.35 14.02 2.55
CA VAL A 11 0.73 13.22 1.94
C VAL A 11 0.27 12.62 0.61
N SER A 12 -0.92 12.03 0.56
CA SER A 12 -1.47 11.49 -0.69
C SER A 12 -1.66 12.60 -1.73
N GLY A 13 -2.16 13.78 -1.33
CA GLY A 13 -2.31 14.93 -2.20
C GLY A 13 -0.98 15.41 -2.76
N ILE A 14 0.06 15.52 -1.94
CA ILE A 14 1.42 15.89 -2.38
C ILE A 14 1.98 14.86 -3.34
N LEU A 15 1.84 13.57 -3.04
CA LEU A 15 2.31 12.47 -3.91
C LEU A 15 1.59 12.49 -5.27
N LEU A 16 0.28 12.71 -5.27
CA LEU A 16 -0.53 12.83 -6.49
C LEU A 16 -0.09 14.05 -7.32
N LEU A 17 0.04 15.22 -6.69
CA LEU A 17 0.46 16.45 -7.36
C LEU A 17 1.89 16.33 -7.91
N ALA A 18 2.83 15.80 -7.13
CA ALA A 18 4.21 15.58 -7.56
C ALA A 18 4.27 14.62 -8.75
N THR A 19 3.57 13.49 -8.68
CA THR A 19 3.52 12.50 -9.78
C THR A 19 2.84 13.08 -11.02
N TRP A 20 1.77 13.85 -10.84
CA TRP A 20 1.07 14.52 -11.93
C TRP A 20 1.95 15.58 -12.61
N SER A 21 2.70 16.38 -11.85
CA SER A 21 3.65 17.34 -12.38
C SER A 21 4.82 16.66 -13.11
N LEU A 22 5.37 15.58 -12.55
CA LEU A 22 6.47 14.81 -13.16
C LEU A 22 6.04 14.15 -14.48
N THR A 23 4.85 13.57 -14.52
CA THR A 23 4.29 12.96 -15.74
C THR A 23 3.67 13.98 -16.70
N GLY A 24 3.40 15.19 -16.20
CA GLY A 24 2.95 16.39 -16.91
C GLY A 24 4.05 17.02 -17.76
N ARG A 25 5.28 17.02 -17.25
CA ARG A 25 6.50 17.40 -17.99
C ARG A 25 6.71 16.44 -19.17
N LYS A 26 7.25 16.95 -20.29
CA LYS A 26 7.55 16.12 -21.48
C LYS A 26 8.58 15.05 -21.12
N VAL A 27 8.11 13.88 -20.68
CA VAL A 27 8.96 12.68 -20.55
C VAL A 27 9.08 12.09 -21.96
N SER A 28 10.26 12.21 -22.57
CA SER A 28 10.59 11.62 -23.87
C SER A 28 9.74 12.11 -25.06
N GLY A 29 9.55 13.42 -25.20
CA GLY A 29 8.98 14.06 -26.41
C GLY A 29 7.46 13.93 -26.62
N ASN A 30 6.81 12.91 -26.06
CA ASN A 30 5.37 12.67 -26.17
C ASN A 30 4.63 12.90 -24.85
N ARG A 31 3.44 13.53 -24.92
CA ARG A 31 2.53 13.61 -23.76
C ARG A 31 2.03 12.21 -23.42
N LEU A 32 2.28 11.76 -22.19
CA LEU A 32 1.66 10.56 -21.64
C LEU A 32 0.13 10.73 -21.62
N SER A 33 -0.60 9.71 -22.11
CA SER A 33 -2.06 9.62 -22.02
C SER A 33 -2.53 9.84 -20.58
N GLY A 34 -3.64 10.55 -20.41
CA GLY A 34 -4.20 10.86 -19.08
C GLY A 34 -4.46 9.61 -18.24
N GLY A 35 -4.92 8.50 -18.86
CA GLY A 35 -5.12 7.22 -18.17
C GLY A 35 -3.81 6.62 -17.64
N ARG A 36 -2.69 6.80 -18.35
CA ARG A 36 -1.37 6.35 -17.87
C ARG A 36 -0.89 7.18 -16.70
N ARG A 37 -1.17 8.48 -16.69
CA ARG A 37 -0.84 9.37 -15.57
C ARG A 37 -1.61 8.98 -14.31
N LEU A 38 -2.90 8.66 -14.46
CA LEU A 38 -3.74 8.20 -13.35
C LEU A 38 -3.23 6.87 -12.78
N ALA A 39 -2.87 5.91 -13.64
CA ALA A 39 -2.28 4.65 -13.21
C ALA A 39 -0.96 4.85 -12.44
N LEU A 40 -0.08 5.75 -12.90
CA LEU A 40 1.16 6.07 -12.19
C LEU A 40 0.91 6.71 -10.82
N CYS A 41 -0.05 7.62 -10.75
CA CYS A 41 -0.49 8.23 -9.50
C CYS A 41 -0.99 7.15 -8.51
N TRP A 42 -1.79 6.20 -9.00
CA TRP A 42 -2.26 5.06 -8.22
C TRP A 42 -1.09 4.21 -7.67
N PHE A 43 -0.12 3.83 -8.52
CA PHE A 43 1.02 3.01 -8.09
C PHE A 43 1.94 3.73 -7.07
N ILE A 44 2.12 5.04 -7.19
CA ILE A 44 2.86 5.82 -6.18
C ILE A 44 2.16 5.75 -4.82
N VAL A 45 0.84 5.96 -4.80
CA VAL A 45 0.05 5.89 -3.56
C VAL A 45 0.10 4.48 -2.97
N CYS A 46 -0.06 3.43 -3.79
CA CYS A 46 0.10 2.05 -3.36
C CYS A 46 1.51 1.79 -2.78
N GLY A 47 2.57 2.24 -3.46
CA GLY A 47 3.94 2.09 -2.98
C GLY A 47 4.18 2.79 -1.64
N PHE A 48 3.57 3.94 -1.42
CA PHE A 48 3.62 4.64 -0.13
C PHE A 48 2.87 3.85 0.97
N ILE A 49 1.66 3.36 0.69
CA ILE A 49 0.88 2.59 1.67
C ILE A 49 1.60 1.30 2.04
N HIS A 50 1.95 0.47 1.07
CA HIS A 50 2.63 -0.81 1.31
C HIS A 50 4.04 -0.61 1.90
N GLY A 51 4.81 0.35 1.37
CA GLY A 51 6.18 0.58 1.82
C GLY A 51 6.29 1.23 3.20
N VAL A 52 5.46 2.25 3.47
CA VAL A 52 5.57 3.06 4.70
C VAL A 52 4.59 2.59 5.77
N ILE A 53 3.30 2.41 5.43
CA ILE A 53 2.27 2.10 6.44
C ILE A 53 2.34 0.63 6.85
N GLU A 54 2.30 -0.30 5.88
CA GLU A 54 2.41 -1.75 6.13
C GLU A 54 3.82 -2.14 6.57
N GLY A 55 4.85 -1.49 6.01
CA GLY A 55 6.23 -1.66 6.45
C GLY A 55 6.44 -1.24 7.91
N TRP A 56 5.83 -0.14 8.35
CA TRP A 56 5.87 0.27 9.75
C TRP A 56 5.19 -0.75 10.66
N PHE A 57 4.02 -1.25 10.28
CA PHE A 57 3.35 -2.33 11.03
C PHE A 57 4.23 -3.56 11.16
N SER A 58 4.79 -4.03 10.07
CA SER A 58 5.63 -5.23 10.03
C SER A 58 6.87 -5.13 10.93
N LEU A 59 7.45 -3.94 11.07
CA LEU A 59 8.63 -3.71 11.91
C LEU A 59 8.29 -3.42 13.37
N TYR A 60 7.16 -2.75 13.63
CA TYR A 60 6.86 -2.18 14.94
C TYR A 60 5.59 -2.76 15.60
N TYR A 61 4.97 -3.80 15.04
CA TYR A 61 3.70 -4.37 15.54
C TYR A 61 3.68 -4.64 17.05
N ASN A 62 4.80 -5.08 17.63
CA ASN A 62 4.91 -5.37 19.07
C ASN A 62 4.83 -4.12 19.95
N ILE A 63 5.28 -2.97 19.46
CA ILE A 63 5.34 -1.72 20.23
C ILE A 63 4.17 -0.78 19.92
N ILE A 64 3.36 -1.08 18.88
CA ILE A 64 2.20 -0.26 18.49
C ILE A 64 1.29 0.08 19.67
N PRO A 65 0.92 -0.84 20.58
CA PRO A 65 -0.01 -0.52 21.67
C PRO A 65 0.48 0.61 22.59
N GLU A 66 1.78 0.64 22.86
CA GLU A 66 2.43 1.59 23.76
C GLU A 66 2.88 2.86 23.02
N ASP A 67 3.30 2.73 21.77
CA ASP A 67 3.83 3.82 20.96
C ASP A 67 2.77 4.88 20.61
N GLN A 68 3.18 6.14 20.67
CA GLN A 68 2.34 7.31 20.38
C GLN A 68 2.68 7.94 19.03
N SER A 69 3.58 7.34 18.25
CA SER A 69 3.87 7.80 16.89
C SER A 69 2.60 7.84 16.04
N PHE A 70 2.60 8.75 15.07
CA PHE A 70 1.47 8.97 14.18
C PHE A 70 1.04 7.68 13.45
N LEU A 71 2.00 6.90 12.95
CA LEU A 71 1.73 5.64 12.25
C LEU A 71 1.17 4.57 13.20
N SER A 72 1.65 4.51 14.43
CA SER A 72 1.08 3.62 15.45
C SER A 72 -0.34 4.03 15.84
N GLN A 73 -0.65 5.33 15.91
CA GLN A 73 -2.03 5.81 16.12
C GLN A 73 -2.96 5.47 14.94
N LEU A 74 -2.47 5.56 13.71
CA LEU A 74 -3.19 5.11 12.51
C LEU A 74 -3.55 3.62 12.61
N TRP A 75 -2.59 2.77 13.00
CA TRP A 75 -2.83 1.34 13.16
C TRP A 75 -3.75 1.02 14.33
N LYS A 76 -3.70 1.76 15.44
CA LYS A 76 -4.68 1.63 16.53
C LYS A 76 -6.10 1.92 16.05
N GLU A 77 -6.29 3.00 15.29
CA GLU A 77 -7.61 3.33 14.75
C GLU A 77 -8.07 2.27 13.75
N TYR A 78 -7.18 1.80 12.88
CA TYR A 78 -7.47 0.74 11.91
C TYR A 78 -7.82 -0.59 12.60
N SER A 79 -7.15 -0.92 13.70
CA SER A 79 -7.39 -2.15 14.45
C SER A 79 -8.77 -2.21 15.14
N LYS A 80 -9.47 -1.07 15.28
CA LYS A 80 -10.87 -1.04 15.71
C LYS A 80 -11.81 -1.60 14.65
N GLY A 81 -11.45 -1.44 13.37
CA GLY A 81 -12.17 -2.02 12.24
C GLY A 81 -11.77 -3.47 11.97
N ASP A 82 -10.52 -3.83 12.25
CA ASP A 82 -10.00 -5.18 12.08
C ASP A 82 -9.10 -5.59 13.25
N SER A 83 -9.64 -6.39 14.17
CA SER A 83 -8.97 -6.78 15.41
C SER A 83 -7.69 -7.59 15.20
N ARG A 84 -7.47 -8.18 14.01
CA ARG A 84 -6.26 -8.95 13.68
C ARG A 84 -4.98 -8.14 13.81
N TYR A 85 -5.06 -6.84 13.51
CA TYR A 85 -3.94 -5.92 13.63
C TYR A 85 -3.68 -5.49 15.08
N ALA A 86 -4.68 -5.60 15.97
CA ALA A 86 -4.49 -5.37 17.41
C ALA A 86 -3.82 -6.57 18.11
N ILE A 87 -4.21 -7.80 17.73
CA ILE A 87 -3.60 -9.02 18.27
C ILE A 87 -2.29 -9.39 17.59
N ALA A 88 -1.92 -8.65 16.54
CA ALA A 88 -0.74 -8.87 15.71
C ALA A 88 -0.55 -10.36 15.35
N ASP A 89 -1.60 -10.96 14.79
CA ASP A 89 -1.58 -12.37 14.43
C ASP A 89 -0.40 -12.69 13.52
N ASN A 90 0.31 -13.79 13.80
CA ASN A 90 1.55 -14.15 13.09
C ASN A 90 1.35 -14.28 11.59
N PHE A 91 0.16 -14.71 11.17
CA PHE A 91 -0.21 -14.81 9.76
C PHE A 91 -0.36 -13.42 9.12
N THR A 92 -1.09 -12.51 9.78
CA THR A 92 -1.24 -11.12 9.33
C THR A 92 0.11 -10.42 9.25
N VAL A 93 0.95 -10.50 10.29
CA VAL A 93 2.27 -9.87 10.29
C VAL A 93 3.16 -10.41 9.17
N SER A 94 3.21 -11.73 8.98
CA SER A 94 4.03 -12.34 7.93
C SER A 94 3.59 -11.90 6.53
N MET A 95 2.27 -11.81 6.32
CA MET A 95 1.70 -11.40 5.05
C MET A 95 1.96 -9.91 4.75
N GLU A 96 1.70 -9.05 5.73
CA GLU A 96 1.96 -7.60 5.63
C GLU A 96 3.46 -7.31 5.43
N THR A 97 4.33 -8.17 5.99
CA THR A 97 5.78 -8.07 5.75
C THR A 97 6.11 -8.40 4.30
N VAL A 98 5.46 -9.42 3.73
CA VAL A 98 5.65 -9.82 2.34
C VAL A 98 5.13 -8.72 1.40
N THR A 99 3.95 -8.15 1.66
CA THR A 99 3.42 -7.02 0.88
C THR A 99 4.32 -5.79 1.00
N ALA A 100 4.77 -5.43 2.20
CA ALA A 100 5.69 -4.32 2.38
C ALA A 100 7.03 -4.52 1.64
N CYS A 101 7.65 -5.69 1.77
CA CYS A 101 8.97 -5.98 1.20
C CYS A 101 8.96 -6.12 -0.32
N LEU A 102 7.89 -6.66 -0.91
CA LEU A 102 7.83 -6.91 -2.34
C LEU A 102 6.93 -5.89 -3.04
N TRP A 103 5.70 -5.66 -2.59
CA TRP A 103 4.72 -4.82 -3.30
C TRP A 103 5.03 -3.33 -3.19
N GLY A 104 5.59 -2.87 -2.08
CA GLY A 104 6.09 -1.49 -1.96
C GLY A 104 7.14 -1.18 -3.03
N PRO A 105 8.29 -1.90 -3.04
CA PRO A 105 9.33 -1.73 -4.06
C PRO A 105 8.87 -2.01 -5.49
N PHE A 106 8.05 -3.05 -5.72
CA PHE A 106 7.52 -3.34 -7.05
C PHE A 106 6.62 -2.22 -7.58
N SER A 107 5.82 -1.57 -6.71
CA SER A 107 4.97 -0.44 -7.12
C SER A 107 5.81 0.75 -7.59
N ILE A 108 6.91 1.05 -6.88
CA ILE A 108 7.86 2.10 -7.29
C ILE A 108 8.61 1.68 -8.56
N TRP A 109 8.99 0.41 -8.67
CA TRP A 109 9.65 -0.13 -9.86
C TRP A 109 8.76 -0.03 -11.11
N ILE A 110 7.45 -0.27 -10.99
CA ILE A 110 6.48 -0.08 -12.07
C ILE A 110 6.49 1.36 -12.57
N VAL A 111 6.56 2.34 -11.67
CA VAL A 111 6.62 3.75 -12.05
C VAL A 111 7.86 4.03 -12.89
N VAL A 112 9.03 3.55 -12.45
CA VAL A 112 10.30 3.69 -13.18
C VAL A 112 10.23 2.99 -14.55
N ALA A 113 9.74 1.75 -14.58
CA ALA A 113 9.52 1.01 -15.82
C ALA A 113 8.56 1.73 -16.78
N PHE A 114 7.55 2.41 -16.23
CA PHE A 114 6.61 3.20 -17.00
C PHE A 114 7.23 4.47 -17.60
N LEU A 115 8.20 5.07 -16.92
CA LEU A 115 8.97 6.18 -17.47
C LEU A 115 9.93 5.69 -18.56
N SER A 116 10.51 4.49 -18.38
CA SER A 116 11.58 3.95 -19.22
C SER A 116 11.14 3.19 -20.48
N ASN A 117 9.91 3.31 -20.97
CA ASN A 117 9.56 2.76 -22.29
C ASN A 117 9.13 1.26 -22.31
N HIS A 118 9.34 0.51 -21.22
CA HIS A 118 9.54 -0.96 -21.29
C HIS A 118 8.27 -1.81 -21.50
N SER A 119 8.36 -2.93 -22.21
CA SER A 119 7.20 -3.77 -22.57
C SER A 119 6.54 -4.51 -21.40
N TYR A 120 7.27 -4.76 -20.30
CA TYR A 120 6.79 -5.54 -19.15
C TYR A 120 5.82 -4.80 -18.21
N ARG A 121 5.49 -3.53 -18.52
CA ARG A 121 4.57 -2.68 -17.73
C ARG A 121 3.21 -3.34 -17.44
N PHE A 122 2.62 -3.99 -18.44
CA PHE A 122 1.29 -4.58 -18.32
C PHE A 122 1.30 -5.82 -17.43
N VAL A 123 2.38 -6.61 -17.50
CA VAL A 123 2.56 -7.80 -16.66
C VAL A 123 2.76 -7.39 -15.21
N LEU A 124 3.59 -6.38 -14.94
CA LEU A 124 3.79 -5.89 -13.58
C LEU A 124 2.52 -5.25 -13.00
N GLN A 125 1.76 -4.49 -13.81
CA GLN A 125 0.47 -3.94 -13.39
C GLN A 125 -0.54 -5.05 -13.05
N LEU A 126 -0.58 -6.13 -13.82
CA LEU A 126 -1.43 -7.28 -13.54
C LEU A 126 -1.01 -7.96 -12.23
N ILE A 127 0.29 -8.22 -12.03
CA ILE A 127 0.83 -8.84 -10.82
C ILE A 127 0.53 -8.00 -9.57
N VAL A 128 0.80 -6.69 -9.61
CA VAL A 128 0.59 -5.81 -8.45
C VAL A 128 -0.89 -5.61 -8.14
N SER A 129 -1.79 -5.73 -9.12
CA SER A 129 -3.23 -5.62 -8.89
C SER A 129 -3.89 -6.91 -8.37
N LEU A 130 -3.50 -8.07 -8.88
CA LEU A 130 -4.16 -9.35 -8.59
C LEU A 130 -3.59 -10.06 -7.37
N VAL A 131 -2.27 -10.10 -7.23
CA VAL A 131 -1.65 -10.94 -6.21
C VAL A 131 -1.95 -10.48 -4.78
N PRO A 132 -1.92 -9.18 -4.42
CA PRO A 132 -2.24 -8.79 -3.05
C PRO A 132 -3.74 -9.03 -2.73
N ALA A 133 -4.64 -8.84 -3.70
CA ALA A 133 -6.05 -9.18 -3.52
C ALA A 133 -6.28 -10.69 -3.30
N ILE A 134 -5.53 -11.55 -3.99
CA ILE A 134 -5.58 -13.01 -3.79
C ILE A 134 -5.04 -13.39 -2.41
N ILE A 135 -3.92 -12.80 -2.00
CA ILE A 135 -3.31 -13.03 -0.68
C ILE A 135 -4.27 -12.59 0.43
N GLN A 136 -4.85 -11.39 0.34
CA GLN A 136 -5.82 -10.89 1.31
C GLN A 136 -7.08 -11.77 1.39
N LYS A 137 -7.56 -12.26 0.24
CA LYS A 137 -8.69 -13.18 0.18
C LYS A 137 -8.36 -14.53 0.81
N SER A 138 -7.14 -15.04 0.61
CA SER A 138 -6.67 -16.29 1.22
C SER A 138 -6.58 -16.14 2.74
N MET A 139 -6.04 -15.02 3.22
CA MET A 139 -6.00 -14.66 4.65
C MET A 139 -7.40 -14.70 5.26
N ASN A 140 -8.36 -14.05 4.61
CA ASN A 140 -9.69 -13.94 5.17
C ASN A 140 -10.37 -15.31 5.30
N LYS A 141 -10.11 -16.21 4.35
CA LYS A 141 -10.59 -17.60 4.43
C LYS A 141 -9.93 -18.38 5.56
N GLU A 142 -8.62 -18.24 5.74
CA GLU A 142 -7.89 -18.95 6.79
C GLU A 142 -8.30 -18.45 8.18
N PHE A 143 -8.46 -17.14 8.35
CA PHE A 143 -8.95 -16.54 9.59
C PHE A 143 -10.36 -17.03 9.95
N LEU A 144 -11.31 -17.00 9.01
CA LEU A 144 -12.67 -17.51 9.23
C LEU A 144 -12.69 -19.02 9.54
N SER A 145 -11.72 -19.79 9.05
CA SER A 145 -11.61 -21.22 9.38
C SER A 145 -11.10 -21.48 10.81
N ARG A 146 -10.37 -20.52 11.41
CA ARG A 146 -9.84 -20.60 12.78
C ARG A 146 -10.82 -20.07 13.84
N GLU A 147 -11.82 -19.29 13.43
CA GLU A 147 -12.89 -18.75 14.29
C GLU A 147 -14.26 -19.39 13.93
N PRO A 148 -14.52 -20.67 14.26
CA PRO A 148 -15.75 -21.37 13.86
C PRO A 148 -17.04 -20.89 14.58
N GLY A 149 -17.02 -19.75 15.28
CA GLY A 149 -18.06 -19.35 16.24
C GLY A 149 -18.87 -18.08 15.92
N CYS A 150 -18.65 -17.43 14.78
CA CYS A 150 -19.40 -16.21 14.41
C CYS A 150 -20.14 -16.40 13.08
N LEU A 151 -21.25 -17.14 13.14
CA LEU A 151 -22.36 -17.11 12.17
C LEU A 151 -23.64 -16.70 12.91
#